data_AF-A0A7K3DJW5-F1
#
_entry.id   AF-A0A7K3DJW5-F1
#
_cell.length_a   1.000
_cell.length_b   1.000
_cell.length_c   1.000
_cell.angle_alpha   90.00
_cell.angle_beta   90.00
_cell.angle_gamma   90.00
#
_symmetry.space_group_name_H-M   'P 1'
#
loop_
_entity.id
_entity.type
_entity.pdbx_description
1 polymer ?
#
loop_
_entity_poly.entity_id
_entity_poly.type
_entity_poly.pdbx_seq_one_letter_code
_entity_poly.pdbx_strand_id
1 'polypeptide(L)'
;RALRRHVRHQLRDVAARIRWEGPLTMAATSRTFTQLARLCGAPPGRHGPFTERRLSRRALRTAIADLSVLPAADRAALPGISAPRAAQSLAGAVVGHTAMKLMDVHELTLCPWAIREGILLRRIEGDAAWWSGSAAGPGLPVTREAHLERGLRLAVPR
;
A
#
# COMPACT_ATOMS: atom_id res chain seq x y z
N ARG A 1 6.32 17.43 14.97
CA ARG A 1 4.90 17.79 15.29
C ARG A 1 4.11 18.26 14.06
N ALA A 2 4.67 19.12 13.20
CA ALA A 2 4.00 19.62 11.98
C ALA A 2 3.49 18.51 11.03
N LEU A 3 4.32 17.51 10.73
CA LEU A 3 3.93 16.38 9.86
C LEU A 3 2.67 15.66 10.36
N ARG A 4 2.57 15.38 11.67
CA ARG A 4 1.38 14.73 12.24
C ARG A 4 0.12 15.58 12.05
N ARG A 5 0.23 16.91 12.15
CA ARG A 5 -0.89 17.83 11.91
C ARG A 5 -1.30 17.79 10.44
N HIS A 6 -0.32 17.87 9.53
CA HIS A 6 -0.56 17.79 8.09
C HIS A 6 -1.24 16.47 7.70
N VAL A 7 -0.70 15.33 8.12
CA VAL A 7 -1.31 14.00 7.85
C VAL A 7 -2.72 13.91 8.42
N ARG A 8 -2.97 14.42 9.64
CA ARG A 8 -4.32 14.40 10.21
C ARG A 8 -5.32 15.21 9.40
N HIS A 9 -4.89 16.33 8.83
CA HIS A 9 -5.72 17.16 7.98
C HIS A 9 -6.02 16.45 6.66
N GLN A 10 -4.99 15.91 5.99
CA GLN A 10 -5.12 15.21 4.70
C GLN A 10 -5.98 13.94 4.79
N LEU A 11 -5.93 13.23 5.92
CA LEU A 11 -6.64 11.95 6.08
C LEU A 11 -7.98 12.06 6.81
N ARG A 12 -8.45 13.26 7.15
CA ARG A 12 -9.64 13.44 8.00
C ARG A 12 -10.88 12.76 7.41
N ASP A 13 -11.19 13.06 6.15
CA ASP A 13 -12.45 12.67 5.53
C ASP A 13 -12.46 11.17 5.22
N VAL A 14 -11.36 10.66 4.67
CA VAL A 14 -11.20 9.22 4.43
C VAL A 14 -11.22 8.43 5.74
N ALA A 15 -10.63 8.94 6.82
CA ALA A 15 -10.69 8.26 8.10
C ALA A 15 -12.09 8.27 8.70
N ALA A 16 -12.86 9.35 8.53
CA ALA A 16 -14.26 9.39 8.94
C ALA A 16 -15.09 8.33 8.19
N ARG A 17 -14.88 8.23 6.87
CA ARG A 17 -15.52 7.22 6.04
C ARG A 17 -15.16 5.80 6.47
N ILE A 18 -13.87 5.49 6.66
CA ILE A 18 -13.43 4.14 7.09
C ILE A 18 -14.05 3.77 8.44
N ARG A 19 -14.10 4.70 9.40
CA ARG A 19 -14.73 4.43 10.71
C ARG A 19 -16.24 4.18 10.57
N TRP A 20 -16.91 4.85 9.65
CA TRP A 20 -18.33 4.63 9.36
C TRP A 20 -18.58 3.29 8.68
N GLU A 21 -17.74 2.88 7.73
CA GLU A 21 -17.85 1.59 7.04
C GLU A 21 -17.54 0.38 7.97
N GLY A 22 -16.76 0.58 9.03
CA GLY A 22 -16.41 -0.46 10.00
C GLY A 22 -15.75 -1.72 9.43
N PRO A 23 -14.66 -1.65 8.62
CA PRO A 23 -14.03 -2.85 8.07
C PRO A 23 -13.53 -3.82 9.15
N LEU A 24 -13.78 -5.11 8.95
CA LEU A 24 -13.31 -6.17 9.85
C LEU A 24 -11.79 -6.42 9.72
N THR A 25 -11.24 -6.20 8.52
CA THR A 25 -9.84 -6.48 8.21
C THR A 25 -9.21 -5.27 7.55
N MET A 26 -8.05 -4.87 8.07
CA MET A 26 -7.26 -3.78 7.53
C MET A 26 -5.95 -4.31 6.96
N ALA A 27 -5.79 -4.21 5.64
CA ALA A 27 -4.58 -4.62 4.95
C ALA A 27 -3.71 -3.41 4.59
N ALA A 28 -2.39 -3.58 4.68
CA ALA A 28 -1.42 -2.59 4.23
C ALA A 28 -0.52 -3.17 3.13
N THR A 29 -0.51 -2.50 1.98
CA THR A 29 0.33 -2.83 0.83
C THR A 29 1.32 -1.70 0.59
N SER A 30 2.61 -1.93 0.84
CA SER A 30 3.72 -1.14 0.26
C SER A 30 5.05 -1.62 0.85
N ARG A 31 6.13 -1.31 0.14
CA ARG A 31 7.48 -1.49 0.69
C ARG A 31 7.66 -0.76 2.03
N THR A 32 7.10 0.43 2.20
CA THR A 32 7.21 1.17 3.47
C THR A 32 6.59 0.37 4.63
N PHE A 33 5.36 -0.12 4.48
CA PHE A 33 4.72 -0.91 5.52
C PHE A 33 5.43 -2.24 5.77
N THR A 34 5.93 -2.93 4.73
CA THR A 34 6.73 -4.15 4.90
C THR A 34 8.01 -3.90 5.70
N GLN A 35 8.71 -2.79 5.44
CA GLN A 35 9.93 -2.43 6.15
C GLN A 35 9.65 -2.07 7.61
N LEU A 36 8.59 -1.31 7.87
CA LEU A 36 8.17 -0.95 9.23
C LEU A 36 7.66 -2.16 10.02
N ALA A 37 6.94 -3.08 9.38
CA ALA A 37 6.55 -4.35 9.98
C ALA A 37 7.79 -5.15 10.40
N ARG A 38 8.79 -5.24 9.51
CA ARG A 38 10.05 -5.94 9.84
C ARG A 38 10.80 -5.27 10.99
N LEU A 39 10.85 -3.94 11.01
CA LEU A 39 11.42 -3.17 12.12
C LEU A 39 10.67 -3.46 13.44
N CYS A 40 9.36 -3.63 13.37
CA CYS A 40 8.48 -3.95 14.50
C CYS A 40 8.42 -5.45 14.84
N GLY A 41 9.33 -6.28 14.29
CA GLY A 41 9.45 -7.70 14.65
C GLY A 41 8.75 -8.69 13.71
N ALA A 42 8.09 -8.25 12.64
CA ALA A 42 7.46 -9.17 11.70
C ALA A 42 8.49 -10.10 11.02
N PRO A 43 8.10 -11.35 10.66
CA PRO A 43 8.97 -12.28 9.97
C PRO A 43 9.62 -11.71 8.70
N PRO A 44 10.89 -12.06 8.40
CA PRO A 44 11.59 -11.56 7.23
C PRO A 44 10.97 -12.07 5.94
N GLY A 45 11.15 -11.32 4.84
CA GLY A 45 10.61 -11.67 3.52
C GLY A 45 11.06 -13.02 2.98
N ARG A 46 12.27 -13.47 3.35
CA ARG A 46 12.83 -14.77 2.93
C ARG A 46 12.01 -15.99 3.37
N HIS A 47 11.11 -15.84 4.36
CA HIS A 47 10.17 -16.91 4.75
C HIS A 47 9.00 -17.06 3.75
N GLY A 48 9.05 -16.36 2.61
CA GLY A 48 8.07 -16.48 1.54
C GLY A 48 6.84 -15.59 1.72
N PRO A 49 6.00 -15.53 0.66
CA PRO A 49 4.83 -14.64 0.60
C PRO A 49 3.69 -15.09 1.50
N PHE A 50 3.56 -16.38 1.79
CA PHE A 50 2.46 -16.93 2.59
C PHE A 50 2.67 -16.81 4.10
N THR A 51 3.85 -16.34 4.54
CA THR A 51 4.07 -16.06 5.95
C THR A 51 3.25 -14.86 6.38
N GLU A 52 2.39 -15.06 7.37
CA GLU A 52 1.59 -13.99 7.96
C GLU A 52 2.49 -12.94 8.61
N ARG A 53 2.17 -11.67 8.32
CA ARG A 53 2.91 -10.52 8.84
C ARG A 53 1.90 -9.49 9.30
N ARG A 54 2.07 -9.03 10.54
CA ARG A 54 1.23 -8.02 11.17
C ARG A 54 2.06 -6.84 11.63
N LEU A 55 1.44 -5.66 11.69
CA LEU A 55 2.02 -4.46 12.24
C LEU A 55 1.04 -3.83 13.22
N SER A 56 1.39 -3.83 14.50
CA SER A 56 0.58 -3.20 15.54
C SER A 56 0.86 -1.69 15.65
N ARG A 57 -0.17 -0.91 15.95
CA ARG A 57 -0.06 0.54 16.16
C ARG A 57 0.86 0.86 17.33
N ARG A 58 0.84 0.01 18.36
CA ARG A 58 1.70 0.13 19.55
C ARG A 58 3.17 -0.05 19.20
N ALA A 59 3.53 -1.11 18.46
CA ALA A 59 4.92 -1.33 18.06
C ALA A 59 5.41 -0.21 17.14
N LEU A 60 4.57 0.25 16.21
CA LEU A 60 4.90 1.37 15.34
C LEU A 60 5.13 2.68 16.11
N ARG A 61 4.39 2.90 17.20
CA ARG A 61 4.61 4.06 18.08
C ARG A 61 5.99 4.02 18.73
N THR A 62 6.42 2.85 19.21
CA THR A 62 7.77 2.65 19.76
C THR A 62 8.82 2.89 18.68
N ALA A 63 8.66 2.28 17.50
CA ALA A 63 9.58 2.47 16.38
C ALA A 63 9.71 3.94 15.96
N ILE A 64 8.65 4.75 16.07
CA ILE A 64 8.75 6.20 15.81
C ILE A 64 9.69 6.90 16.81
N ALA A 65 9.68 6.50 18.08
CA ALA A 65 10.59 7.06 19.08
C ALA A 65 12.04 6.73 18.72
N ASP A 66 12.32 5.45 18.41
CA ASP A 66 13.66 4.98 18.05
C ASP A 66 14.16 5.65 16.76
N LEU A 67 13.33 5.69 15.73
CA LEU A 67 13.67 6.36 14.46
C LEU A 67 13.88 7.87 14.65
N SER A 68 13.24 8.51 15.64
CA SER A 68 13.33 9.97 15.80
C SER A 68 14.67 10.46 16.34
N VAL A 69 15.41 9.60 17.03
CA VAL A 69 16.71 9.95 17.62
C VAL A 69 17.89 9.51 16.75
N LEU A 70 17.66 8.60 15.80
CA LEU A 70 18.70 8.08 14.91
C LEU A 70 18.89 8.94 13.65
N PRO A 71 20.13 9.27 13.24
CA PRO A 71 20.47 9.74 11.91
C PRO A 71 20.02 8.77 10.81
N ALA A 72 19.88 9.28 9.58
CA ALA A 72 19.45 8.45 8.45
C ALA A 72 20.42 7.29 8.14
N ALA A 73 21.73 7.50 8.31
CA ALA A 73 22.73 6.45 8.13
C ALA A 73 22.49 5.27 9.10
N ASP A 74 22.31 5.56 10.39
CA ASP A 74 22.10 4.54 11.41
C ASP A 74 20.76 3.82 11.23
N ARG A 75 19.73 4.53 10.76
CA ARG A 75 18.45 3.90 10.40
C ARG A 75 18.61 2.84 9.31
N ALA A 76 19.57 2.98 8.40
CA ALA A 76 19.80 2.00 7.33
C ALA A 76 20.35 0.66 7.85
N ALA A 77 20.92 0.64 9.06
CA ALA A 77 21.38 -0.58 9.72
C ALA A 77 20.24 -1.32 10.46
N LEU A 78 19.07 -0.68 10.62
CA LEU A 78 17.96 -1.27 11.36
C LEU A 78 17.30 -2.42 10.57
N PRO A 79 16.78 -3.45 11.26
CA PRO A 79 16.08 -4.56 10.62
C PRO A 79 14.96 -4.08 9.69
N GLY A 80 15.08 -4.45 8.42
CA GLY A 80 14.06 -4.14 7.41
C GLY A 80 14.13 -2.74 6.81
N ILE A 81 14.95 -1.82 7.32
CA ILE A 81 15.09 -0.50 6.70
C ILE A 81 16.19 -0.54 5.64
N SER A 82 15.81 -0.43 4.36
CA SER A 82 16.80 -0.34 3.27
C SER A 82 17.48 1.02 3.25
N ALA A 83 18.76 1.09 2.86
CA ALA A 83 19.51 2.35 2.72
C ALA A 83 18.78 3.42 1.88
N PRO A 84 18.19 3.13 0.70
CA PRO A 84 17.45 4.13 -0.09
C PRO A 84 16.17 4.67 0.59
N ARG A 85 15.75 4.05 1.69
CA ARG A 85 14.55 4.42 2.44
C ARG A 85 14.81 4.92 3.84
N ALA A 86 16.06 4.98 4.26
CA ALA A 86 16.42 5.31 5.63
C ALA A 86 16.04 6.76 5.98
N ALA A 87 16.24 7.70 5.06
CA ALA A 87 15.85 9.11 5.22
C ALA A 87 14.34 9.28 5.45
N GLN A 88 13.50 8.65 4.64
CA GLN A 88 12.04 8.76 4.72
C GLN A 88 11.37 7.79 5.69
N SER A 89 12.10 6.85 6.30
CA SER A 89 11.55 5.83 7.21
C SER A 89 10.73 6.41 8.37
N LEU A 90 11.25 7.43 9.05
CA LEU A 90 10.55 8.14 10.13
C LEU A 90 9.26 8.81 9.63
N ALA A 91 9.33 9.46 8.46
CA ALA A 91 8.15 10.09 7.87
C ALA A 91 7.08 9.04 7.55
N GLY A 92 7.46 7.92 6.94
CA GLY A 92 6.58 6.78 6.68
C GLY A 92 5.96 6.21 7.95
N ALA A 93 6.75 6.05 9.02
CA ALA A 93 6.26 5.57 10.31
C ALA A 93 5.22 6.53 10.91
N VAL A 94 5.48 7.85 10.86
CA VAL A 94 4.55 8.87 11.33
C VAL A 94 3.25 8.88 10.53
N VAL A 95 3.33 8.76 9.20
CA VAL A 95 2.15 8.65 8.32
C VAL A 95 1.33 7.42 8.69
N GLY A 96 1.98 6.24 8.72
CA GLY A 96 1.32 4.96 9.04
C GLY A 96 0.64 4.99 10.40
N HIS A 97 1.35 5.40 11.46
CA HIS A 97 0.77 5.48 12.80
C HIS A 97 -0.39 6.48 12.88
N THR A 98 -0.28 7.62 12.19
CA THR A 98 -1.35 8.63 12.20
C THR A 98 -2.57 8.14 11.45
N ALA A 99 -2.39 7.47 10.30
CA ALA A 99 -3.47 6.81 9.56
C ALA A 99 -4.18 5.77 10.44
N MET A 100 -3.42 4.84 11.02
CA MET A 100 -3.97 3.82 11.93
C MET A 100 -4.73 4.45 13.10
N LYS A 101 -4.19 5.51 13.72
CA LYS A 101 -4.87 6.20 14.83
C LYS A 101 -6.17 6.87 14.40
N LEU A 102 -6.20 7.50 13.22
CA LEU A 102 -7.40 8.18 12.73
C LEU A 102 -8.49 7.20 12.31
N MET A 103 -8.12 6.06 11.75
CA MET A 103 -9.04 5.02 11.30
C MET A 103 -9.46 4.05 12.42
N ASP A 104 -8.99 4.29 13.65
CA ASP A 104 -9.14 3.41 14.82
C ASP A 104 -8.64 1.96 14.62
N VAL A 105 -7.53 1.84 13.88
CA VAL A 105 -6.91 0.56 13.56
C VAL A 105 -5.82 0.25 14.57
N HIS A 106 -5.96 -0.90 15.23
CA HIS A 106 -4.96 -1.39 16.19
C HIS A 106 -3.86 -2.21 15.51
N GLU A 107 -4.19 -2.90 14.42
CA GLU A 107 -3.30 -3.80 13.72
C GLU A 107 -3.57 -3.80 12.21
N LEU A 108 -2.50 -3.92 11.43
CA LEU A 108 -2.56 -4.09 9.97
C LEU A 108 -2.03 -5.47 9.60
N THR A 109 -2.73 -6.16 8.70
CA THR A 109 -2.21 -7.32 7.99
C THR A 109 -1.40 -6.86 6.79
N LEU A 110 -0.18 -7.37 6.64
CA LEU A 110 0.68 -7.00 5.52
C LEU A 110 0.34 -7.89 4.32
N CYS A 111 -0.10 -7.26 3.23
CA CYS A 111 -0.41 -7.96 2.00
C CYS A 111 0.80 -7.86 1.03
N PRO A 112 1.38 -8.99 0.59
CA PRO A 112 2.51 -9.00 -0.33
C PRO A 112 2.10 -8.71 -1.80
N TRP A 113 0.79 -8.75 -2.10
CA TRP A 113 0.24 -8.46 -3.42
C TRP A 113 -0.30 -7.03 -3.46
N ALA A 114 0.02 -6.28 -4.50
CA ALA A 114 -0.31 -4.87 -4.59
C ALA A 114 -0.68 -4.49 -6.03
N ILE A 115 -0.34 -3.25 -6.43
CA ILE A 115 -0.72 -2.66 -7.71
C ILE A 115 -0.30 -3.54 -8.90
N ARG A 116 0.91 -4.09 -8.88
CA ARG A 116 1.42 -4.93 -9.98
C ARG A 116 0.52 -6.13 -10.23
N GLU A 117 0.17 -6.85 -9.17
CA GLU A 117 -0.71 -8.02 -9.25
C GLU A 117 -2.13 -7.63 -9.63
N GLY A 118 -2.64 -6.51 -9.09
CA GLY A 118 -3.95 -5.98 -9.48
C GLY A 118 -4.04 -5.64 -10.98
N ILE A 119 -2.98 -5.07 -11.56
CA ILE A 119 -2.88 -4.82 -13.00
C ILE A 119 -2.90 -6.12 -13.80
N LEU A 120 -2.11 -7.12 -13.36
CA LEU A 120 -2.04 -8.41 -14.03
C LEU A 120 -3.40 -9.13 -14.03
N LEU A 121 -4.09 -9.14 -12.89
CA LEU A 121 -5.40 -9.76 -12.75
C LEU A 121 -6.42 -9.12 -13.70
N ARG A 122 -6.52 -7.79 -13.72
CA ARG A 122 -7.43 -7.09 -14.65
C ARG A 122 -7.11 -7.39 -16.11
N ARG A 123 -5.83 -7.53 -16.46
CA ARG A 123 -5.42 -7.88 -17.83
C ARG A 123 -5.86 -9.28 -18.24
N ILE A 124 -5.85 -10.22 -17.30
CA ILE A 124 -6.32 -11.61 -17.49
C ILE A 124 -7.85 -11.64 -17.60
N GLU A 125 -8.55 -10.82 -16.81
CA GLU A 125 -10.02 -10.69 -16.81
C GLU A 125 -10.58 -10.04 -18.09
N GLY A 126 -9.72 -9.59 -19.01
CA GLY A 126 -10.12 -8.96 -20.28
C GLY A 126 -10.49 -7.48 -20.16
N ASP A 127 -10.44 -6.91 -18.95
CA ASP A 127 -10.62 -5.48 -18.69
C ASP A 127 -9.28 -4.76 -18.94
N ALA A 128 -8.86 -4.66 -20.21
CA ALA A 128 -7.66 -3.89 -20.58
C ALA A 128 -8.00 -2.43 -20.97
N ALA A 129 -9.28 -2.07 -21.02
CA ALA A 129 -9.74 -0.77 -21.48
C ALA A 129 -9.56 0.36 -20.45
N TRP A 130 -9.53 0.05 -19.15
CA TRP A 130 -9.48 1.06 -18.07
C TRP A 130 -8.17 1.85 -17.99
N TRP A 131 -7.06 1.35 -18.55
CA TRP A 131 -5.76 2.03 -18.51
C TRP A 131 -5.28 2.52 -19.88
N SER A 132 -5.76 1.94 -20.99
CA SER A 132 -5.48 2.40 -22.35
C SER A 132 -6.10 3.77 -22.66
N GLY A 133 -7.12 4.19 -21.90
CA GLY A 133 -7.67 5.55 -21.96
C GLY A 133 -6.77 6.65 -21.39
N SER A 134 -5.70 6.31 -20.65
CA SER A 134 -4.82 7.31 -20.01
C SER A 134 -3.74 7.87 -20.94
N ALA A 135 -3.56 7.28 -22.13
CA ALA A 135 -2.64 7.77 -23.16
C ALA A 135 -3.28 8.79 -24.11
N ALA A 136 -4.61 8.95 -24.07
CA ALA A 136 -5.30 9.98 -24.83
C ALA A 136 -5.27 11.29 -24.02
N GLY A 137 -4.46 12.26 -24.47
CA GLY A 137 -4.50 13.62 -23.96
C GLY A 137 -5.91 14.23 -24.06
N PRO A 138 -6.15 15.37 -23.37
CA PRO A 138 -7.47 16.00 -23.40
C PRO A 138 -7.77 16.46 -24.83
N GLY A 139 -8.67 15.76 -25.54
CA GLY A 139 -9.14 16.23 -26.83
C GLY A 139 -9.63 15.23 -27.88
N LEU A 140 -9.58 13.90 -27.67
CA LEU A 140 -10.22 12.98 -28.62
C LEU A 140 -11.49 12.32 -28.05
N PRO A 141 -12.63 12.40 -28.76
CA PRO A 141 -13.84 11.72 -28.34
C PRO A 141 -13.64 10.21 -28.42
N VAL A 142 -13.90 9.52 -27.31
CA VAL A 142 -14.00 8.06 -27.28
C VAL A 142 -15.28 7.67 -28.02
N THR A 143 -15.17 7.35 -29.31
CA THR A 143 -16.30 6.81 -30.08
C THR A 143 -16.57 5.38 -29.63
N ARG A 144 -17.83 5.14 -29.25
CA ARG A 144 -18.29 3.92 -28.54
C ARG A 144 -18.61 2.75 -29.48
N GLU A 145 -18.11 2.72 -30.72
CA GLU A 145 -18.64 1.83 -31.77
C GLU A 145 -17.73 0.70 -32.26
N ALA A 146 -16.51 0.53 -31.76
CA ALA A 146 -15.59 -0.49 -32.32
C ALA A 146 -15.58 -1.86 -31.60
N HIS A 147 -16.57 -2.18 -30.76
CA HIS A 147 -16.53 -3.38 -29.89
C HIS A 147 -17.42 -4.56 -30.31
N LEU A 148 -18.10 -4.51 -31.47
CA LEU A 148 -19.02 -5.60 -31.87
C LEU A 148 -18.48 -6.58 -32.93
N GLU A 149 -17.27 -6.41 -33.45
CA GLU A 149 -16.80 -7.18 -34.63
C GLU A 149 -15.59 -8.10 -34.41
N ARG A 150 -15.23 -8.43 -33.16
CA ARG A 150 -14.12 -9.39 -32.90
C ARG A 150 -14.49 -10.50 -31.92
N GLY A 151 -15.55 -11.24 -32.28
CA GLY A 151 -15.69 -12.63 -31.86
C GLY A 151 -14.67 -13.50 -32.59
N LEU A 152 -13.47 -13.69 -32.01
CA LEU A 152 -12.54 -14.71 -32.50
C LEU A 152 -12.66 -15.99 -31.67
N ARG A 153 -13.19 -16.99 -32.36
CA ARG A 153 -13.38 -18.40 -32.01
C ARG A 153 -12.12 -19.01 -31.35
N LEU A 154 -12.26 -19.52 -30.14
CA LEU A 154 -11.36 -20.54 -29.59
C LEU A 154 -11.84 -21.90 -30.09
N ALA A 155 -11.15 -22.45 -31.08
CA ALA A 155 -11.32 -23.84 -31.50
C ALA A 155 -10.68 -24.76 -30.45
N VAL A 156 -11.48 -25.68 -29.90
CA VAL A 156 -11.02 -26.80 -29.07
C VAL A 156 -10.78 -27.98 -30.01
N PRO A 157 -9.57 -28.59 -30.07
CA PRO A 157 -9.36 -29.80 -30.84
C PRO A 157 -9.87 -31.03 -30.06
N ARG A 158 -10.50 -31.96 -30.79
CA ARG A 158 -10.79 -33.33 -30.34
C ARG A 158 -9.58 -34.22 -30.51
#